data_AF-A0A8T0AHC3-F1
#
_entry.id   AF-A0A8T0AHC3-F1
#
_cell.length_a   1.000
_cell.length_b   1.000
_cell.length_c   1.000
_cell.angle_alpha   90.00
_cell.angle_beta   90.00
_cell.angle_gamma   90.00
#
_symmetry.space_group_name_H-M   'P 1'
#
loop_
_entity.id
_entity.type
_entity.pdbx_description
1 polymer ?
#
loop_
_entity_poly.entity_id
_entity_poly.type
_entity_poly.pdbx_seq_one_letter_code
_entity_poly.pdbx_strand_id
1 'polypeptide(L)'
;MIQNAAARLVFNLTKFFHTTTLLLLNWLPVAACMRFKTLMLVYKAKIGPAPSYLSDLITPCTAPRCLRSSSTARLVPPSLRMRGKYTSRLFSVLAPRWWNELPLDVHTVQSLTIFKRRLKTYLF
;
A
#
# COMPACT_ATOMS: atom_id res chain seq x y z
N MET A 1 -7.21 6.86 -16.53
CA MET A 1 -7.14 7.47 -17.88
C MET A 1 -5.72 7.55 -18.43
N ILE A 2 -4.67 7.81 -17.63
CA ILE A 2 -3.27 7.81 -18.12
C ILE A 2 -2.82 6.44 -18.64
N GLN A 3 -3.03 5.35 -17.88
CA GLN A 3 -2.63 4.00 -18.32
C GLN A 3 -3.35 3.58 -19.60
N ASN A 4 -4.64 3.89 -19.75
CA ASN A 4 -5.39 3.58 -20.96
C ASN A 4 -4.84 4.34 -22.17
N ALA A 5 -4.46 5.61 -21.99
CA ALA A 5 -3.84 6.41 -23.05
C ALA A 5 -2.45 5.85 -23.44
N ALA A 6 -1.62 5.50 -22.46
CA ALA A 6 -0.32 4.89 -22.71
C ALA A 6 -0.44 3.52 -23.41
N ALA A 7 -1.40 2.68 -23.01
CA ALA A 7 -1.69 1.42 -23.69
C ALA A 7 -2.09 1.67 -25.16
N ARG A 8 -2.94 2.67 -25.44
CA ARG A 8 -3.30 3.02 -26.82
C ARG A 8 -2.09 3.49 -27.63
N LEU A 9 -1.18 4.25 -27.05
CA LEU A 9 0.04 4.68 -27.72
C LEU A 9 0.94 3.48 -28.11
N VAL A 10 1.15 2.53 -27.19
CA VAL A 10 1.98 1.34 -27.44
C VAL A 10 1.41 0.46 -28.55
N PHE A 11 0.08 0.29 -28.59
CA PHE A 11 -0.60 -0.52 -29.61
C PHE A 11 -1.03 0.29 -30.85
N ASN A 12 -0.63 1.57 -30.95
CA ASN A 12 -1.03 2.48 -32.03
C ASN A 12 -2.55 2.52 -32.28
N LEU A 13 -3.35 2.60 -31.21
CA LEU A 13 -4.81 2.56 -31.25
C LEU A 13 -5.41 3.97 -31.22
N THR A 14 -6.61 4.09 -31.80
CA THR A 14 -7.34 5.36 -31.82
C THR A 14 -7.79 5.82 -30.43
N LYS A 15 -8.02 7.13 -30.29
CA LYS A 15 -8.37 7.77 -29.00
C LYS A 15 -9.60 7.15 -28.31
N PHE A 16 -10.57 6.67 -29.07
CA PHE A 16 -11.82 6.11 -28.55
C PHE A 16 -11.83 4.58 -28.52
N PHE A 17 -10.73 3.92 -28.88
CA PHE A 17 -10.66 2.47 -28.88
C PHE A 17 -10.90 1.89 -27.48
N HIS A 18 -11.65 0.78 -27.42
CA HIS A 18 -12.06 0.15 -26.16
C HIS A 18 -10.84 -0.28 -25.34
N THR A 19 -10.93 -0.15 -24.02
CA THR A 19 -9.79 -0.27 -23.10
C THR A 19 -9.37 -1.71 -22.82
N THR A 20 -9.83 -2.68 -23.62
CA THR A 20 -9.53 -4.12 -23.48
C THR A 20 -8.01 -4.37 -23.52
N THR A 21 -7.25 -3.49 -24.16
CA THR A 21 -5.79 -3.57 -24.16
C THR A 21 -5.16 -3.56 -22.78
N LEU A 22 -5.71 -2.85 -21.79
CA LEU A 22 -5.14 -2.86 -20.44
C LEU A 22 -5.03 -4.26 -19.82
N LEU A 23 -5.96 -5.17 -20.17
CA LEU A 23 -5.92 -6.55 -19.72
C LEU A 23 -4.75 -7.32 -20.34
N LEU A 24 -4.36 -6.99 -21.57
CA LEU A 24 -3.25 -7.62 -22.29
C LEU A 24 -1.87 -7.21 -21.74
N LEU A 25 -1.74 -5.96 -21.25
CA LEU A 25 -0.43 -5.46 -20.79
C LEU A 25 -0.03 -5.94 -19.38
N ASN A 26 -0.90 -6.65 -18.65
CA ASN A 26 -0.66 -7.05 -17.25
C ASN A 26 -0.20 -5.87 -16.35
N TRP A 27 -0.65 -4.66 -16.67
CA TRP A 27 -0.25 -3.45 -15.93
C TRP A 27 -1.01 -3.35 -14.62
N LEU A 28 -0.29 -3.05 -13.53
CA LEU A 28 -0.90 -2.83 -12.23
C LEU A 28 -1.74 -1.53 -12.27
N PRO A 29 -3.04 -1.54 -11.91
CA PRO A 29 -3.85 -0.33 -11.90
C PRO A 29 -3.20 0.77 -11.05
N VAL A 30 -3.30 2.04 -11.47
CA VAL A 30 -2.69 3.18 -10.74
C VAL A 30 -3.04 3.16 -9.24
N ALA A 31 -4.28 2.80 -8.89
CA ALA A 31 -4.72 2.67 -7.50
C ALA A 31 -3.92 1.62 -6.72
N ALA A 32 -3.66 0.45 -7.34
CA ALA A 32 -2.86 -0.60 -6.74
C ALA A 32 -1.37 -0.21 -6.67
N CYS A 33 -0.84 0.54 -7.66
CA CYS A 33 0.52 1.11 -7.57
C CYS A 33 0.70 2.05 -6.37
N MET A 34 -0.31 2.90 -6.09
CA MET A 34 -0.28 3.78 -4.91
C MET A 34 -0.26 2.96 -3.62
N ARG A 35 -1.17 1.97 -3.48
CA ARG A 35 -1.18 1.06 -2.32
C ARG A 35 0.14 0.35 -2.14
N PHE A 36 0.70 -0.20 -3.22
CA PHE A 36 1.95 -0.92 -3.22
C PHE A 36 3.12 -0.05 -2.74
N LYS A 37 3.27 1.17 -3.26
CA LYS A 37 4.34 2.10 -2.84
C LYS A 37 4.20 2.51 -1.38
N THR A 38 2.99 2.79 -0.93
CA THR A 38 2.73 3.14 0.48
C THR A 38 3.08 1.98 1.41
N LEU A 39 2.62 0.76 1.10
CA LEU A 39 2.89 -0.43 1.92
C LEU A 39 4.38 -0.82 1.93
N MET A 40 5.08 -0.60 0.82
CA MET A 40 6.55 -0.71 0.76
C MET A 40 7.25 0.25 1.70
N LEU A 41 6.78 1.50 1.76
CA LEU A 41 7.33 2.52 2.66
C LEU A 41 7.10 2.11 4.12
N VAL A 42 5.90 1.61 4.43
CA VAL A 42 5.55 1.12 5.79
C VAL A 42 6.45 -0.05 6.20
N TYR A 43 6.65 -1.02 5.32
CA TYR A 43 7.54 -2.15 5.59
C TYR A 43 8.95 -1.67 5.92
N LYS A 44 9.48 -0.76 5.10
CA LYS A 44 10.81 -0.18 5.32
C LYS A 44 10.89 0.61 6.61
N ALA A 45 9.86 1.39 6.96
CA ALA A 45 9.80 2.14 8.21
C ALA A 45 9.73 1.26 9.45
N LYS A 46 9.15 0.06 9.33
CA LYS A 46 8.97 -0.86 10.45
C LYS A 46 10.17 -1.79 10.67
N ILE A 47 10.74 -2.34 9.59
CA ILE A 47 11.74 -3.43 9.64
C ILE A 47 13.10 -2.98 9.10
N GLY A 48 13.11 -2.03 8.16
CA GLY A 48 14.32 -1.61 7.46
C GLY A 48 14.88 -0.27 7.94
N PRO A 49 15.97 0.19 7.31
CA PRO A 49 16.46 1.55 7.52
C PRO A 49 15.55 2.51 6.76
N ALA A 50 14.64 3.17 7.47
CA ALA A 50 13.91 4.33 6.96
C ALA A 50 14.39 5.60 7.66
N PRO A 51 14.30 6.76 7.00
CA PRO A 51 14.43 8.05 7.65
C PRO A 51 13.51 8.18 8.86
N SER A 52 13.99 8.78 9.94
CA SER A 52 13.24 8.97 11.20
C SER A 52 11.86 9.59 10.98
N TYR A 53 11.77 10.62 10.12
CA TYR A 53 10.51 11.29 9.83
C TYR A 53 9.41 10.36 9.28
N LEU A 54 9.77 9.26 8.60
CA LEU A 54 8.77 8.29 8.14
C LEU A 54 8.35 7.33 9.24
N SER A 55 9.32 6.91 10.06
CA SER A 55 9.07 6.05 11.22
C SER A 55 8.20 6.76 12.24
N ASP A 56 8.42 8.06 12.47
CA ASP A 56 7.65 8.89 13.41
C ASP A 56 6.18 9.07 12.98
N LEU A 57 5.90 9.00 11.66
CA LEU A 57 4.55 9.04 11.12
C LEU A 57 3.77 7.72 11.30
N ILE A 58 4.43 6.65 11.71
CA ILE A 58 3.85 5.31 11.84
C ILE A 58 3.97 4.86 13.30
N THR A 59 2.83 4.78 13.99
CA THR A 59 2.82 4.33 15.38
C THR A 59 2.50 2.82 15.44
N PRO A 60 3.43 1.97 15.91
CA PRO A 60 3.12 0.56 16.13
C PRO A 60 2.07 0.42 17.23
N CYS A 61 1.12 -0.49 17.06
CA CYS A 61 0.13 -0.78 18.08
C CYS A 61 0.77 -1.64 19.17
N THR A 62 1.25 -0.99 20.24
CA THR A 62 1.70 -1.67 21.45
C THR A 62 0.51 -1.89 22.37
N ALA A 63 0.06 -3.14 22.48
CA ALA A 63 -0.96 -3.47 23.46
C ALA A 63 -0.34 -3.43 24.86
N PRO A 64 -0.99 -2.80 25.86
CA PRO A 64 -0.49 -2.78 27.24
C PRO A 64 -0.51 -4.16 27.92
N ARG A 65 -1.16 -5.16 27.30
CA ARG A 65 -1.25 -6.55 27.75
C ARG A 65 -1.10 -7.48 26.54
N CYS A 66 -0.46 -8.65 26.71
CA CYS A 66 -0.34 -9.67 25.66
C CYS A 66 -1.70 -10.30 25.32
N LEU A 67 -2.42 -9.70 24.37
CA LEU A 67 -3.65 -10.24 23.81
C LEU A 67 -3.32 -11.06 22.57
N ARG A 68 -4.21 -11.96 22.16
CA ARG A 68 -4.04 -12.75 20.92
C ARG A 68 -3.87 -11.86 19.68
N SER A 69 -4.47 -10.66 19.68
CA SER A 69 -4.30 -9.63 18.66
C SER A 69 -2.95 -8.90 18.71
N SER A 70 -2.20 -8.96 19.81
CA SER A 70 -0.86 -8.35 19.94
C SER A 70 0.18 -9.04 19.05
N SER A 71 -0.08 -10.28 18.64
CA SER A 71 0.75 -11.01 17.66
C SER A 71 0.61 -10.46 16.23
N THR A 72 -0.46 -9.71 15.95
CA THR A 72 -0.68 -9.07 14.66
C THR A 72 -0.05 -7.69 14.71
N ALA A 73 1.13 -7.53 14.11
CA ALA A 73 1.94 -6.32 14.17
C ALA A 73 1.31 -5.15 13.38
N ARG A 74 0.19 -4.67 13.91
CA ARG A 74 -0.73 -3.64 13.43
C ARG A 74 -0.22 -2.26 13.76
N LEU A 75 -0.75 -1.28 13.03
CA LEU A 75 -0.45 0.14 13.22
C LEU A 75 -1.67 0.87 13.78
N VAL A 76 -1.42 1.85 14.64
CA VAL A 76 -2.49 2.69 15.20
C VAL A 76 -2.88 3.74 14.17
N PRO A 77 -4.15 3.79 13.73
CA PRO A 77 -4.61 4.90 12.89
C PRO A 77 -4.62 6.21 13.71
N PRO A 78 -4.27 7.35 13.09
CA PRO A 78 -4.26 8.63 13.77
C PRO A 78 -5.66 9.03 14.25
N SER A 79 -5.72 9.86 15.29
CA SER A 79 -6.99 10.22 15.94
C SER A 79 -7.99 10.82 14.94
N LEU A 80 -9.26 10.39 15.06
CA LEU A 80 -10.37 10.77 14.18
C LEU A 80 -10.73 12.27 14.18
N ARG A 81 -10.02 13.09 14.97
CA ARG A 81 -10.20 14.56 15.04
C ARG A 81 -9.71 15.27 13.77
N MET A 82 -8.75 14.71 13.04
CA MET A 82 -8.26 15.24 11.76
C MET A 82 -9.13 14.80 10.58
N ARG A 83 -10.46 15.01 10.61
CA ARG A 83 -11.34 14.54 9.54
C ARG A 83 -11.63 15.65 8.51
N GLY A 84 -10.76 15.77 7.51
CA GLY A 84 -10.94 16.61 6.33
C GLY A 84 -10.66 15.84 5.02
N LYS A 85 -11.17 16.34 3.89
CA LYS A 85 -10.97 15.69 2.57
C LYS A 85 -9.49 15.56 2.17
N TYR A 86 -8.64 16.45 2.67
CA TYR A 86 -7.21 16.45 2.43
C TYR A 86 -6.45 15.51 3.37
N THR A 87 -6.86 15.45 4.64
CA THR A 87 -6.18 14.63 5.65
C THR A 87 -6.38 13.13 5.38
N SER A 88 -7.49 12.73 4.77
CA SER A 88 -7.75 11.32 4.39
C SER A 88 -6.76 10.75 3.37
N ARG A 89 -5.99 11.61 2.70
CA ARG A 89 -4.96 11.22 1.71
C ARG A 89 -3.54 11.22 2.28
N LEU A 90 -3.37 11.62 3.53
CA LEU A 90 -2.06 11.67 4.17
C LEU A 90 -1.49 10.26 4.36
N PHE A 91 -0.17 10.17 4.27
CA PHE A 91 0.55 8.92 4.51
C PHE A 91 0.22 8.35 5.89
N SER A 92 0.25 9.18 6.94
CA SER A 92 -0.08 8.78 8.33
C SER A 92 -1.49 8.21 8.49
N VAL A 93 -2.42 8.50 7.58
CA VAL A 93 -3.79 7.95 7.60
C VAL A 93 -3.89 6.70 6.74
N LEU A 94 -3.36 6.73 5.51
CA LEU A 94 -3.48 5.62 4.54
C LEU A 94 -2.58 4.44 4.90
N ALA A 95 -1.38 4.70 5.41
CA ALA A 95 -0.42 3.69 5.81
C ALA A 95 -0.99 2.70 6.84
N PRO A 96 -1.46 3.12 8.03
CA PRO A 96 -2.01 2.20 9.00
C PRO A 96 -3.27 1.50 8.51
N ARG A 97 -4.11 2.19 7.73
CA ARG A 97 -5.32 1.61 7.14
C ARG A 97 -4.99 0.45 6.21
N TRP A 98 -4.22 0.70 5.16
CA TRP A 98 -3.90 -0.34 4.18
C TRP A 98 -3.01 -1.43 4.76
N TRP A 99 -2.13 -1.08 5.70
CA TRP A 99 -1.33 -2.08 6.40
C TRP A 99 -2.25 -3.04 7.15
N ASN A 100 -3.17 -2.54 7.96
CA ASN A 100 -4.05 -3.40 8.76
C ASN A 100 -5.09 -4.18 7.95
N GLU A 101 -5.33 -3.81 6.68
CA GLU A 101 -6.15 -4.55 5.71
C GLU A 101 -5.39 -5.73 5.07
N LEU A 102 -4.07 -5.87 5.29
CA LEU A 102 -3.30 -6.99 4.76
C LEU A 102 -3.54 -8.30 5.54
N PRO A 103 -3.48 -9.46 4.87
CA PRO A 103 -3.49 -10.74 5.55
C PRO A 103 -2.20 -10.95 6.35
N LEU A 104 -2.31 -11.72 7.44
CA LEU A 104 -1.22 -11.96 8.39
C LEU A 104 0.02 -12.58 7.71
N ASP A 105 -0.20 -13.44 6.71
CA ASP A 105 0.87 -14.11 5.96
C ASP A 105 1.76 -13.14 5.19
N VAL A 106 1.27 -11.93 4.90
CA VAL A 106 2.05 -10.88 4.25
C VAL A 106 2.77 -10.03 5.31
N HIS A 107 2.18 -9.86 6.48
CA HIS A 107 2.74 -9.08 7.60
C HIS A 107 3.97 -9.68 8.27
N THR A 108 4.07 -11.01 8.32
CA THR A 108 5.08 -11.73 9.10
C THR A 108 6.37 -11.98 8.34
N VAL A 109 6.41 -11.62 7.06
CA VAL A 109 7.58 -11.82 6.20
C VAL A 109 8.71 -10.90 6.64
N GLN A 110 9.89 -11.47 6.90
CA GLN A 110 11.08 -10.70 7.32
C GLN A 110 11.96 -10.23 6.16
N SER A 111 11.77 -10.79 4.97
CA SER A 111 12.51 -10.40 3.77
C SER A 111 11.73 -9.44 2.89
N LEU A 112 12.34 -8.30 2.57
CA LEU A 112 11.78 -7.29 1.67
C LEU A 112 11.43 -7.88 0.29
N THR A 113 12.25 -8.81 -0.23
CA THR A 113 12.02 -9.40 -1.56
C THR A 113 10.80 -10.32 -1.57
N ILE A 114 10.62 -11.10 -0.51
CA ILE A 114 9.45 -11.98 -0.35
C ILE A 114 8.19 -11.13 -0.11
N PHE A 115 8.28 -10.10 0.72
CA PHE A 115 7.19 -9.16 0.96
C PHE A 115 6.76 -8.51 -0.35
N LYS A 116 7.71 -8.03 -1.16
CA LYS A 116 7.45 -7.47 -2.49
C LYS A 116 6.62 -8.38 -3.38
N ARG A 117 7.02 -9.64 -3.46
CA ARG A 117 6.36 -10.64 -4.30
C ARG A 117 4.94 -10.90 -3.81
N ARG A 118 4.77 -11.22 -2.52
CA ARG A 118 3.45 -11.50 -1.93
C ARG A 118 2.51 -10.31 -2.00
N LEU A 119 3.03 -9.10 -1.77
CA LEU A 119 2.24 -7.88 -1.87
C LEU A 119 1.76 -7.63 -3.31
N LYS A 120 2.59 -7.93 -4.31
CA LYS A 120 2.18 -7.82 -5.72
C LYS A 120 1.05 -8.79 -6.02
N THR A 121 1.16 -10.06 -5.58
CA THR A 121 0.12 -11.09 -5.74
C THR A 121 -1.18 -10.79 -4.96
N TYR A 122 -1.10 -10.07 -3.84
CA TYR A 122 -2.29 -9.68 -3.10
C TYR A 122 -3.06 -8.54 -3.77
N LEU A 123 -2.34 -7.63 -4.44
CA LEU A 123 -2.92 -6.48 -5.13
C LEU A 123 -3.29 -6.77 -6.60
N PHE A 124 -2.88 -7.93 -7.13
CA PHE A 124 -3.08 -8.39 -8.51
C PHE A 124 -3.10 -9.92 -8.57
#